data_AF-A0A9D6RDG2-F1
#
_entry.id   AF-A0A9D6RDG2-F1
#
_cell.length_a   1.000
_cell.length_b   1.000
_cell.length_c   1.000
_cell.angle_alpha   90.00
_cell.angle_beta   90.00
_cell.angle_gamma   90.00
#
_symmetry.space_group_name_H-M   'P 1'
#
loop_
_entity.id
_entity.type
_entity.pdbx_description
1 polymer ?
#
loop_
_entity_poly.entity_id
_entity_poly.type
_entity_poly.pdbx_seq_one_letter_code
_entity_poly.pdbx_strand_id
1 'polypeptide(L)'
;MDRRAGSHRSGAWYKGALAAFLRLETFPERCPIAPESDSFDHDIRQLIYGKRQHAYRILFDVTGKKVRILHIRHGAREHMTGEEWAGE
;
A
#
# COMPACT_ATOMS: atom_id res chain seq x y z
N MET A 1 -14.16 12.84 -34.81
CA MET A 1 -12.99 13.45 -34.16
C MET A 1 -12.95 12.97 -32.72
N ASP A 2 -12.03 12.05 -32.42
CA ASP A 2 -11.72 11.56 -31.07
C ASP A 2 -11.09 12.68 -30.24
N ARG A 3 -11.64 12.98 -29.06
CA ARG A 3 -10.93 13.75 -28.02
C ARG A 3 -11.21 13.12 -26.65
N ARG A 4 -10.30 12.22 -26.28
CA ARG A 4 -10.04 11.70 -24.92
C ARG A 4 -10.18 12.80 -23.86
N ALA A 5 -11.29 12.78 -23.12
CA ALA A 5 -11.41 13.48 -21.85
C ALA A 5 -11.00 12.51 -20.73
N GLY A 6 -9.71 12.51 -20.38
CA GLY A 6 -9.23 11.70 -19.26
C GLY A 6 -7.93 12.28 -18.68
N SER A 7 -7.82 12.28 -17.35
CA SER A 7 -6.57 12.49 -16.60
C SER A 7 -6.20 13.94 -16.21
N HIS A 8 -6.99 14.56 -15.33
CA HIS A 8 -6.46 15.56 -14.37
C HIS A 8 -6.57 15.07 -12.92
N ARG A 9 -7.61 14.28 -12.60
CA ARG A 9 -7.80 13.68 -11.28
C ARG A 9 -6.82 12.53 -10.97
N SER A 10 -6.38 11.78 -11.99
CA SER A 10 -5.45 10.66 -11.81
C SER A 10 -4.03 11.11 -11.43
N GLY A 11 -3.58 12.25 -11.97
CA GLY A 11 -2.24 12.78 -11.69
C GLY A 11 -2.06 13.25 -10.24
N ALA A 12 -3.08 13.88 -9.66
CA ALA A 12 -3.03 14.35 -8.27
C ALA A 12 -2.98 13.20 -7.26
N TRP A 13 -3.79 12.14 -7.49
CA TRP A 13 -3.75 10.94 -6.65
C TRP A 13 -2.38 10.26 -6.70
N TYR A 14 -1.82 10.11 -7.91
CA TYR A 14 -0.51 9.48 -8.13
C TYR A 14 0.61 10.27 -7.45
N LYS A 15 0.64 11.59 -7.61
CA LYS A 15 1.63 12.46 -6.94
C LYS A 15 1.53 12.35 -5.42
N GLY A 16 0.31 12.30 -4.87
CA GLY A 16 0.11 12.12 -3.43
C GLY A 16 0.55 10.74 -2.93
N ALA A 17 0.30 9.68 -3.70
CA ALA A 17 0.76 8.33 -3.38
C ALA A 17 2.29 8.25 -3.39
N LEU A 18 2.91 8.82 -4.43
CA LEU A 18 4.37 8.90 -4.53
C LEU A 18 4.99 9.67 -3.36
N ALA A 19 4.40 10.81 -2.98
CA ALA A 19 4.84 11.57 -1.81
C ALA A 19 4.69 10.77 -0.51
N ALA A 20 3.67 9.92 -0.39
CA ALA A 20 3.51 9.03 0.75
C ALA A 20 4.59 7.93 0.77
N PHE A 21 4.94 7.35 -0.38
CA PHE A 21 6.02 6.36 -0.49
C PHE A 21 7.39 6.96 -0.16
N LEU A 22 7.70 8.16 -0.65
CA LEU A 22 8.95 8.85 -0.32
C LEU A 22 9.08 9.10 1.19
N ARG A 23 7.97 9.31 1.91
CA ARG A 23 7.99 9.46 3.38
C ARG A 23 8.29 8.14 4.09
N LEU A 24 7.97 7.00 3.49
CA LEU A 24 8.35 5.70 4.04
C LEU A 24 9.87 5.52 4.06
N GLU A 25 10.61 6.11 3.11
CA GLU A 25 12.08 6.05 3.12
C GLU A 25 12.69 6.76 4.35
N THR A 26 12.02 7.80 4.86
CA THR A 26 12.55 8.59 5.98
C THR A 26 12.11 8.03 7.33
N PHE A 27 10.88 7.52 7.45
CA PHE A 27 10.33 7.06 8.73
C PHE A 27 9.36 5.87 8.58
N PRO A 28 9.85 4.70 8.12
CA PRO A 28 8.98 3.56 7.88
C PRO A 28 8.46 2.94 9.18
N GLU A 29 9.19 3.10 10.29
CA GLU A 29 8.87 2.54 11.61
C GLU A 29 7.64 3.18 12.28
N ARG A 30 7.17 4.33 11.77
CA ARG A 30 5.94 4.99 12.25
C ARG A 30 4.67 4.32 11.75
N CYS A 31 4.77 3.47 10.74
CA CYS A 31 3.63 2.71 10.25
C CYS A 31 3.36 1.51 11.16
N PRO A 32 2.09 1.25 11.53
CA PRO A 32 1.74 0.13 12.36
C PRO A 32 2.02 -1.19 11.64
N ILE A 33 2.24 -2.23 12.45
CA ILE A 33 2.40 -3.60 11.96
C ILE A 33 1.07 -4.06 11.36
N ALA A 34 1.15 -4.77 10.25
CA ALA A 34 0.02 -5.43 9.64
C ALA A 34 -0.32 -6.71 10.42
N PRO A 35 -1.60 -7.04 10.65
CA PRO A 35 -1.97 -8.35 11.20
C PRO A 35 -1.42 -9.52 10.37
N GLU A 36 -1.26 -9.35 9.06
CA GLU A 36 -0.59 -10.31 8.19
C GLU A 36 0.87 -10.59 8.57
N SER A 37 1.53 -9.75 9.37
CA SER A 37 2.91 -9.97 9.81
C SER A 37 3.10 -11.24 10.62
N ASP A 38 2.06 -11.75 11.29
CA ASP A 38 2.12 -13.02 12.02
C ASP A 38 2.40 -14.23 11.09
N SER A 39 2.03 -14.09 9.81
CA SER A 39 2.24 -15.13 8.80
C SER A 39 3.62 -15.06 8.12
N PHE A 40 4.46 -14.07 8.46
CA PHE A 40 5.79 -13.90 7.87
C PHE A 40 6.89 -13.89 8.94
N ASP A 41 8.08 -14.35 8.57
CA ASP A 41 9.28 -14.33 9.43
C ASP A 41 9.84 -12.90 9.66
N HIS A 42 9.22 -11.88 9.06
CA HIS A 42 9.66 -10.50 9.10
C HIS A 42 8.49 -9.55 9.32
N ASP A 43 8.82 -8.38 9.87
CA ASP A 43 7.87 -7.35 10.24
C ASP A 43 7.21 -6.73 9.00
N ILE A 44 5.95 -7.08 8.75
CA ILE A 44 5.14 -6.47 7.70
C ILE A 44 4.43 -5.26 8.26
N ARG A 45 4.63 -4.11 7.63
CA ARG A 45 3.99 -2.85 7.99
C ARG A 45 2.94 -2.47 6.97
N GLN A 46 2.01 -1.63 7.42
CA GLN A 46 0.94 -1.12 6.57
C GLN A 46 0.85 0.40 6.57
N LEU A 47 0.59 0.97 5.39
CA LEU A 47 0.20 2.35 5.20
C LEU A 47 -1.18 2.40 4.56
N ILE A 48 -2.09 3.17 5.16
CA ILE A 48 -3.41 3.42 4.58
C ILE A 48 -3.38 4.78 3.91
N TYR A 49 -3.52 4.82 2.58
CA TYR A 49 -3.50 6.03 1.77
C TYR A 49 -4.85 6.27 1.08
N GLY A 50 -5.46 7.43 1.31
CA GLY A 50 -6.74 7.80 0.71
C GLY A 50 -7.80 8.06 1.77
N LYS A 51 -9.08 8.10 1.37
CA LYS A 51 -10.21 8.44 2.26
C LYS A 51 -11.36 7.46 2.09
N ARG A 52 -11.91 6.97 3.21
CA ARG A 52 -13.10 6.12 3.30
C ARG A 52 -13.03 4.96 2.28
N GLN A 53 -14.00 4.87 1.39
CA GLN A 53 -14.13 3.84 0.36
C GLN A 53 -13.07 3.86 -0.73
N HIS A 54 -12.21 4.90 -0.79
CA HIS A 54 -11.09 4.99 -1.74
C HIS A 54 -9.74 4.97 -1.01
N ALA A 55 -9.71 4.41 0.20
CA ALA A 55 -8.45 4.11 0.86
C ALA A 55 -7.76 2.95 0.15
N TYR A 56 -6.44 2.98 0.12
CA TYR A 56 -5.57 1.93 -0.37
C TYR A 56 -4.69 1.47 0.78
N ARG A 57 -4.60 0.16 0.98
CA ARG A 57 -3.75 -0.47 1.97
C ARG A 57 -2.47 -0.93 1.29
N ILE A 58 -1.36 -0.35 1.69
CA ILE A 58 -0.04 -0.62 1.15
C ILE A 58 0.71 -1.44 2.20
N LEU A 59 1.02 -2.69 1.88
CA LEU A 59 1.83 -3.58 2.71
C LEU A 59 3.28 -3.51 2.26
N PHE A 60 4.20 -3.41 3.21
CA PHE A 60 5.62 -3.30 2.93
C PHE A 60 6.48 -3.88 4.05
N ASP A 61 7.68 -4.34 3.72
CA ASP A 61 8.73 -4.67 4.69
C ASP A 61 9.83 -3.61 4.68
N VAL A 62 10.58 -3.56 5.78
CA VAL A 62 11.82 -2.79 5.88
C VAL A 62 12.98 -3.75 6.05
N THR A 63 13.88 -3.76 5.07
CA THR A 63 15.10 -4.58 5.12
C THR A 63 16.33 -3.68 5.06
N GLY A 64 17.04 -3.58 6.19
CA GLY A 64 18.18 -2.67 6.34
C GLY A 64 17.76 -1.22 6.17
N LYS A 65 18.12 -0.60 5.04
CA LYS A 65 17.76 0.79 4.68
C LYS A 65 16.80 0.89 3.49
N LYS A 66 16.18 -0.23 3.10
CA LYS A 66 15.28 -0.30 1.94
C LYS A 66 13.87 -0.61 2.41
N VAL A 67 12.90 0.12 1.86
CA VAL A 67 11.48 -0.18 1.98
C VAL A 67 11.04 -0.95 0.73
N ARG A 68 10.46 -2.13 0.92
CA ARG A 68 9.96 -2.96 -0.18
C ARG A 68 8.44 -3.01 -0.13
N ILE A 69 7.80 -2.46 -1.14
CA ILE A 69 6.34 -2.54 -1.28
C ILE A 69 5.99 -3.96 -1.77
N LEU A 70 5.24 -4.68 -0.94
CA LEU A 70 4.80 -6.04 -1.24
C LEU A 70 3.50 -6.01 -2.03
N HIS A 71 2.51 -5.25 -1.53
CA HIS A 71 1.20 -5.17 -2.16
C HIS A 71 0.54 -3.81 -1.95
N ILE A 72 -0.19 -3.34 -2.97
CA ILE A 72 -1.09 -2.18 -2.89
C ILE A 72 -2.50 -2.67 -3.18
N ARG A 73 -3.36 -2.65 -2.17
CA ARG A 73 -4.74 -3.15 -2.25
C ARG A 73 -5.71 -2.00 -2.07
N HIS A 74 -6.87 -2.08 -2.72
CA HIS A 74 -7.95 -1.15 -2.44
C HIS A 74 -8.60 -1.55 -1.12
N GLY A 75 -8.71 -0.63 -0.16
CA GLY A 75 -9.18 -0.88 1.21
C GLY A 75 -10.68 -1.18 1.33
N ALA A 76 -11.46 -0.94 0.27
CA ALA A 76 -12.82 -1.48 0.17
C ALA A 76 -12.87 -2.93 -0.36
N ARG A 77 -11.71 -3.54 -0.68
CA ARG A 77 -11.59 -4.99 -0.88
C ARG A 77 -11.26 -5.61 0.47
N GLU A 78 -11.95 -6.69 0.80
CA GLU A 78 -11.91 -7.36 2.10
C GLU A 78 -10.47 -7.72 2.53
N HIS A 79 -10.24 -7.77 3.85
CA HIS A 79 -9.00 -8.29 4.41
C HIS A 79 -8.84 -9.74 3.93
N MET A 80 -7.72 -10.07 3.27
CA MET A 80 -7.39 -11.47 3.03
C MET A 80 -7.08 -12.11 4.38
N THR A 81 -7.82 -13.16 4.71
CA THR A 81 -7.42 -14.15 5.72
C THR A 81 -6.21 -14.93 5.20
N GLY A 82 -5.32 -15.36 6.11
CA GLY A 82 -4.03 -15.99 5.79
C GLY A 82 -4.08 -17.30 5.00
N GLU A 83 -5.27 -17.76 4.61
CA GLU A 83 -5.51 -19.03 3.92
C GLU A 83 -5.36 -18.91 2.39
N GLU A 84 -5.33 -17.71 1.82
CA GLU A 84 -5.20 -17.48 0.37
C GLU A 84 -3.74 -17.48 -0.15
N TRP A 85 -2.77 -17.89 0.67
CA TRP A 85 -1.36 -18.07 0.27
C TRP A 85 -0.99 -19.51 -0.14
N ALA A 86 -1.94 -20.46 -0.09
CA ALA A 86 -1.74 -21.83 -0.54
C ALA A 86 -2.79 -22.23 -1.57
N GLY A 87 -2.69 -21.71 -2.79
CA GLY A 87 -3.59 -22.08 -3.88
C GLY A 87 -3.23 -21.40 -5.20
N GLU A 88 -2.51 -22.18 -6.02
CA GLU A 88 -2.14 -22.00 -7.44
C GLU A 88 -0.91 -21.12 -7.79
#